data_AF-A0A158PLU3-F1
#
_entry.id   AF-A0A158PLU3-F1
#
_cell.length_a   1.000
_cell.length_b   1.000
_cell.length_c   1.000
_cell.angle_alpha   90.00
_cell.angle_beta   90.00
_cell.angle_gamma   90.00
#
_symmetry.space_group_name_H-M   'P 1'
#
loop_
_entity.id
_entity.type
_entity.pdbx_description
1 polymer ?
#
loop_
_entity_poly.entity_id
_entity_poly.type
_entity_poly.pdbx_seq_one_letter_code
_entity_poly.pdbx_strand_id
1 'polypeptide(L)'
;METFIEISSTQGLTARFSPLGATLTSLLVQGRDGKPVDVVLGFDTYKDYLNDTMYMGRTVGRVCNRIRYGRFTFDDRQFELPINAPPHHLHGGPQGIALKEWNVVRQTPTSVSFRMCTNEAEDGFPGDAKIDVTYTVNDRNQLLIEHGANCATAGVLNLTNHSYWNLDGSQSVKNHLLKLGADSYLPTDQDDLPTGEIRPVKGSRFDFSEQKLLESLLDQDGNIDIDNDLILRPARHPHRAFSYELSLTIFFKVFAFMKQPQ
;
A
#
# COMPACT_ATOMS: atom_id res chain seq x y z
N MET A 1 15.96 15.30 -16.58
CA MET A 1 14.92 15.72 -15.62
C MET A 1 13.95 14.57 -15.55
N GLU A 2 13.94 13.84 -14.44
CA GLU A 2 12.92 12.82 -14.23
C GLU A 2 11.63 13.56 -13.88
N THR A 3 10.69 13.51 -14.82
CA THR A 3 9.45 14.28 -14.79
C THR A 3 8.38 13.43 -14.11
N PHE A 4 7.71 14.01 -13.11
CA PHE A 4 6.51 13.40 -12.57
C PHE A 4 5.44 13.25 -13.66
N ILE A 5 4.63 12.20 -13.57
CA ILE A 5 3.55 11.90 -14.51
C ILE A 5 2.24 12.32 -13.88
N GLU A 6 1.45 13.13 -14.57
CA GLU A 6 0.13 13.55 -14.11
C GLU A 6 -0.98 12.91 -14.96
N ILE A 7 -2.06 12.52 -14.29
CA ILE A 7 -3.34 12.13 -14.89
C ILE A 7 -4.47 12.89 -14.20
N SER A 8 -5.50 13.24 -14.95
CA SER A 8 -6.62 14.05 -14.45
C SER A 8 -7.95 13.56 -15.03
N SER A 9 -8.97 13.49 -14.17
CA SER A 9 -10.36 13.33 -14.58
C SER A 9 -10.96 14.67 -15.02
N THR A 10 -12.11 14.65 -15.68
CA THR A 10 -12.80 15.90 -16.08
C THR A 10 -13.49 16.59 -14.90
N GLN A 11 -13.69 15.89 -13.78
CA GLN A 11 -14.34 16.38 -12.56
C GLN A 11 -13.36 16.94 -11.51
N GLY A 12 -12.07 17.06 -11.85
CA GLY A 12 -11.09 17.75 -11.01
C GLY A 12 -10.36 16.86 -9.99
N LEU A 13 -10.48 15.54 -10.07
CA LEU A 13 -9.54 14.61 -9.43
C LEU A 13 -8.26 14.53 -10.28
N THR A 14 -7.13 14.97 -9.71
CA THR A 14 -5.81 14.96 -10.36
C THR A 14 -4.84 14.16 -9.50
N ALA A 15 -4.10 13.23 -10.13
CA ALA A 15 -3.12 12.40 -9.46
C ALA A 15 -1.75 12.53 -10.15
N ARG A 16 -0.69 12.59 -9.36
CA ARG A 16 0.69 12.69 -9.83
C ARG A 16 1.51 11.50 -9.36
N PHE A 17 2.44 11.06 -10.20
CA PHE A 17 3.21 9.84 -9.99
C PHE A 17 4.69 10.01 -10.29
N SER A 18 5.51 9.18 -9.66
CA SER A 18 6.92 8.97 -10.03
C SER A 18 7.11 7.53 -10.54
N PRO A 19 7.86 7.31 -11.63
CA PRO A 19 8.28 5.98 -12.04
C PRO A 19 9.12 5.25 -10.95
N LEU A 20 9.87 5.99 -10.12
CA LEU A 20 10.51 5.44 -8.93
C LEU A 20 9.44 4.82 -8.01
N GLY A 21 9.49 3.50 -7.83
CA GLY A 21 8.55 2.76 -6.99
C GLY A 21 7.09 2.77 -7.45
N ALA A 22 6.81 3.21 -8.70
CA ALA A 22 5.44 3.46 -9.18
C ALA A 22 4.62 4.24 -8.13
N THR A 23 5.21 5.33 -7.65
CA THR A 23 4.79 6.06 -6.44
C THR A 23 3.67 7.05 -6.75
N LEU A 24 2.60 7.05 -5.95
CA LEU A 24 1.61 8.13 -5.92
C LEU A 24 2.19 9.30 -5.12
N THR A 25 2.49 10.41 -5.78
CA THR A 25 3.20 11.56 -5.18
C THR A 25 2.29 12.73 -4.82
N SER A 26 1.07 12.76 -5.33
CA SER A 26 0.04 13.75 -5.03
C SER A 26 -1.32 13.24 -5.49
N LEU A 27 -2.37 13.56 -4.74
CA LEU A 27 -3.76 13.33 -5.11
C LEU A 27 -4.60 14.55 -4.71
N LEU A 28 -4.87 15.41 -5.69
CA LEU A 28 -5.67 16.61 -5.50
C LEU A 28 -7.16 16.26 -5.60
N VAL A 29 -7.88 16.47 -4.51
CA VAL A 29 -9.34 16.31 -4.41
C VAL A 29 -9.97 17.67 -4.15
N GLN A 30 -11.11 17.94 -4.78
CA GLN A 30 -11.83 19.18 -4.54
C GLN A 30 -12.41 19.23 -3.11
N GLY A 31 -11.98 20.22 -2.35
CA GLY A 31 -12.48 20.52 -1.01
C GLY A 31 -13.89 21.12 -1.04
N ARG A 32 -14.53 21.15 0.13
CA ARG A 32 -15.89 21.72 0.29
C ARG A 32 -15.95 23.23 0.02
N ASP A 33 -14.83 23.93 0.17
CA ASP A 33 -14.68 25.35 -0.12
C ASP A 33 -14.33 25.62 -1.60
N GLY A 34 -14.30 24.57 -2.44
CA GLY A 34 -13.95 24.64 -3.85
C GLY A 34 -12.44 24.74 -4.12
N LYS A 35 -11.59 24.61 -3.09
CA LYS A 35 -10.14 24.57 -3.26
C LYS A 35 -9.64 23.12 -3.30
N PRO A 36 -8.73 22.77 -4.21
CA PRO A 36 -8.07 21.47 -4.19
C PRO A 36 -7.27 21.28 -2.90
N VAL A 37 -7.36 20.09 -2.32
CA VAL A 37 -6.54 19.64 -1.19
C VAL A 37 -5.75 18.43 -1.66
N ASP A 38 -4.44 18.42 -1.43
CA ASP A 38 -3.64 17.21 -1.60
C ASP A 38 -3.91 16.29 -0.42
N VAL A 39 -4.55 15.16 -0.68
CA VAL A 39 -5.01 14.24 0.37
C VAL A 39 -4.01 13.14 0.70
N VAL A 40 -2.84 13.15 0.06
CA VAL A 40 -1.73 12.25 0.36
C VAL A 40 -0.49 13.03 0.76
N LEU A 41 0.30 12.46 1.66
CA LEU A 41 1.62 12.98 1.98
C LEU A 41 2.63 12.59 0.89
N GLY A 42 3.64 13.43 0.71
CA GLY A 42 4.66 13.24 -0.30
C GLY A 42 5.79 14.26 -0.15
N PHE A 43 6.70 14.25 -1.11
CA PHE A 43 7.80 15.21 -1.22
C PHE A 43 7.68 16.06 -2.48
N ASP A 44 8.30 17.24 -2.47
CA ASP A 44 8.29 18.16 -3.60
C ASP A 44 9.27 17.74 -4.71
N THR A 45 10.36 17.06 -4.37
CA THR A 45 11.42 16.73 -5.32
C THR A 45 11.66 15.24 -5.44
N TYR A 46 12.05 14.81 -6.65
CA TYR A 46 12.47 13.42 -6.90
C TYR A 46 13.64 13.00 -6.00
N LYS A 47 14.57 13.91 -5.70
CA LYS A 47 15.72 13.65 -4.81
C LYS A 47 15.27 13.28 -3.39
N ASP A 48 14.21 13.89 -2.89
CA ASP A 48 13.69 13.57 -1.56
C ASP A 48 13.08 12.16 -1.54
N TYR A 49 12.40 11.76 -2.63
CA TYR A 49 11.98 10.37 -2.79
C TYR A 49 13.18 9.40 -2.86
N LEU A 50 14.33 9.76 -3.42
CA LEU A 50 15.51 8.85 -3.33
C LEU A 50 15.98 8.59 -1.88
N ASN A 51 15.70 9.51 -0.96
CA ASN A 51 16.11 9.43 0.44
C ASN A 51 14.96 9.03 1.38
N ASP A 52 13.78 8.76 0.83
CA ASP A 52 12.59 8.37 1.59
C ASP A 52 12.78 6.98 2.21
N THR A 53 12.63 6.92 3.53
CA THR A 53 12.70 5.69 4.33
C THR A 53 11.32 5.23 4.82
N MET A 54 10.28 6.02 4.57
CA MET A 54 8.91 5.78 5.04
C MET A 54 8.00 5.15 3.98
N TYR A 55 8.56 4.87 2.79
CA TYR A 55 7.86 4.30 1.64
C TYR A 55 6.68 5.15 1.15
N MET A 56 6.76 6.48 1.31
CA MET A 56 5.66 7.41 1.08
C MET A 56 5.07 7.25 -0.33
N GLY A 57 3.84 6.73 -0.43
CA GLY A 57 3.11 6.58 -1.69
C GLY A 57 3.55 5.44 -2.60
N ARG A 58 4.56 4.64 -2.20
CA ARG A 58 5.19 3.64 -3.07
C ARG A 58 4.32 2.41 -3.29
N THR A 59 4.53 1.76 -4.42
CA THR A 59 4.16 0.34 -4.60
C THR A 59 5.18 -0.54 -3.88
N VAL A 60 4.72 -1.33 -2.92
CA VAL A 60 5.58 -2.16 -2.07
C VAL A 60 5.42 -3.65 -2.40
N GLY A 61 6.55 -4.36 -2.47
CA GLY A 61 6.67 -5.79 -2.74
C GLY A 61 8.14 -6.25 -2.86
N ARG A 62 8.45 -7.52 -3.18
CA ARG A 62 7.53 -8.61 -3.54
C ARG A 62 6.62 -9.07 -2.41
N VAL A 63 7.02 -8.91 -1.15
CA VAL A 63 6.16 -9.14 0.01
C VAL A 63 6.12 -7.87 0.86
N CYS A 64 4.94 -7.27 0.99
CA CYS A 64 4.74 -6.13 1.89
C CYS A 64 4.77 -6.56 3.36
N ASN A 65 5.12 -5.60 4.23
CA ASN A 65 5.25 -5.76 5.68
C ASN A 65 6.37 -6.74 6.06
N ARG A 66 6.33 -7.32 7.25
CA ARG A 66 7.47 -8.00 7.88
C ARG A 66 7.51 -9.50 7.57
N ILE A 67 8.72 -10.02 7.35
CA ILE A 67 9.03 -11.47 7.38
C ILE A 67 9.93 -11.72 8.58
N ARG A 68 9.45 -12.58 9.49
CA ARG A 68 10.10 -12.90 10.76
C ARG A 68 11.53 -13.40 10.50
N TYR A 69 12.49 -12.69 11.08
CA TYR A 69 13.93 -12.93 10.92
C TYR A 69 14.43 -13.01 9.47
N GLY A 70 13.68 -12.44 8.51
CA GLY A 70 13.98 -12.56 7.09
C GLY A 70 13.98 -14.00 6.58
N ARG A 71 13.32 -14.94 7.26
CA ARG A 71 13.40 -16.36 6.96
C ARG A 71 12.04 -16.96 6.72
N PHE A 72 11.94 -17.81 5.71
CA PHE A 72 10.75 -18.60 5.41
C PHE A 72 11.13 -19.84 4.60
N THR A 73 10.18 -20.76 4.46
CA THR A 73 10.31 -21.95 3.62
C THR A 73 9.33 -21.86 2.46
N PHE A 74 9.79 -22.18 1.26
CA PHE A 74 8.97 -22.25 0.05
C PHE A 74 9.43 -23.46 -0.77
N ASP A 75 8.49 -24.33 -1.13
CA ASP A 75 8.75 -25.61 -1.81
C ASP A 75 9.93 -26.39 -1.18
N ASP A 76 9.87 -26.60 0.13
CA ASP A 76 10.85 -27.30 0.96
C ASP A 76 12.28 -26.70 0.98
N ARG A 77 12.49 -25.54 0.33
CA ARG A 77 13.75 -24.79 0.39
C ARG A 77 13.66 -23.65 1.40
N GLN A 78 14.70 -23.51 2.22
CA GLN A 78 14.84 -22.37 3.12
C GLN A 78 15.38 -21.16 2.37
N PHE A 79 14.80 -20.00 2.65
CA PHE A 79 15.23 -18.70 2.14
C PHE A 79 15.61 -17.80 3.31
N GLU A 80 16.68 -17.02 3.11
CA GLU A 80 17.14 -16.00 4.03
C GLU A 80 17.27 -14.68 3.26
N LEU A 81 16.56 -13.66 3.72
CA LEU A 81 16.46 -12.34 3.12
C LEU A 81 17.23 -11.32 3.97
N PRO A 82 17.69 -10.20 3.37
CA PRO A 82 18.37 -9.15 4.12
C PRO A 82 17.50 -8.56 5.23
N ILE A 83 18.11 -8.26 6.38
CA ILE A 83 17.44 -7.60 7.51
C ILE A 83 17.57 -6.09 7.36
N ASN A 84 16.45 -5.43 7.04
CA ASN A 84 16.37 -3.97 6.88
C ASN A 84 15.49 -3.27 7.92
N ALA A 85 14.77 -4.03 8.74
CA ALA A 85 14.06 -3.53 9.92
C ALA A 85 14.38 -4.46 11.10
N PRO A 86 15.57 -4.36 11.71
CA PRO A 86 16.07 -5.36 12.64
C PRO A 86 15.06 -5.68 13.76
N PRO A 87 14.81 -6.97 14.05
CA PRO A 87 15.51 -8.15 13.53
C PRO A 87 14.82 -8.80 12.31
N HIS A 88 14.03 -8.07 11.52
CA HIS A 88 13.18 -8.60 10.46
C HIS A 88 13.47 -8.03 9.07
N HIS A 89 12.93 -8.71 8.06
CA HIS A 89 12.88 -8.19 6.70
C HIS A 89 11.57 -7.44 6.51
N LEU A 90 11.59 -6.27 5.88
CA LEU A 90 10.43 -5.39 5.75
C LEU A 90 10.27 -4.91 4.31
N HIS A 91 9.03 -4.93 3.81
CA HIS A 91 8.60 -4.27 2.57
C HIS A 91 9.44 -4.66 1.32
N GLY A 92 9.92 -5.91 1.30
CA GLY A 92 10.74 -6.44 0.20
C GLY A 92 12.22 -6.07 0.26
N GLY A 93 12.69 -5.51 1.38
CA GLY A 93 14.12 -5.36 1.65
C GLY A 93 14.78 -4.17 0.96
N PRO A 94 16.11 -4.07 1.09
CA PRO A 94 16.88 -2.93 0.57
C PRO A 94 16.98 -2.91 -0.97
N GLN A 95 16.59 -4.01 -1.63
CA GLN A 95 16.51 -4.13 -3.09
C GLN A 95 15.06 -4.31 -3.57
N GLY A 96 14.08 -4.00 -2.70
CA GLY A 96 12.67 -4.16 -3.01
C GLY A 96 12.20 -3.31 -4.19
N ILE A 97 11.15 -3.75 -4.87
CA ILE A 97 10.62 -3.08 -6.07
C ILE A 97 10.18 -1.64 -5.80
N ALA A 98 9.88 -1.30 -4.55
CA ALA A 98 9.53 0.05 -4.12
C ALA A 98 10.67 1.05 -4.33
N LEU A 99 11.93 0.59 -4.34
CA LEU A 99 13.13 1.43 -4.42
C LEU A 99 13.72 1.49 -5.84
N LYS A 100 13.10 0.79 -6.80
CA LYS A 100 13.58 0.68 -8.19
C LYS A 100 12.82 1.62 -9.12
N GLU A 101 13.44 1.94 -10.26
CA GLU A 101 12.80 2.64 -11.37
C GLU A 101 11.90 1.70 -12.19
N TRP A 102 10.61 2.04 -12.31
CA TRP A 102 9.66 1.24 -13.09
C TRP A 102 9.53 1.77 -14.51
N ASN A 103 9.28 0.86 -15.45
CA ASN A 103 9.01 1.25 -16.83
C ASN A 103 7.58 1.76 -16.96
N VAL A 104 7.39 2.94 -17.55
CA VAL A 104 6.05 3.40 -17.97
C VAL A 104 5.68 2.66 -19.25
N VAL A 105 4.71 1.75 -19.17
CA VAL A 105 4.32 0.91 -20.31
C VAL A 105 3.06 1.40 -21.01
N ARG A 106 2.27 2.26 -20.35
CA ARG A 106 1.10 2.93 -20.94
C ARG A 106 0.80 4.22 -20.20
N GLN A 107 0.45 5.27 -20.93
CA GLN A 107 -0.03 6.52 -20.37
C GLN A 107 -1.18 7.06 -21.24
N THR A 108 -2.20 7.58 -20.59
CA THR A 108 -3.34 8.29 -21.15
C THR A 108 -3.65 9.49 -20.25
N PRO A 109 -4.54 10.42 -20.65
CA PRO A 109 -4.91 11.54 -19.79
C PRO A 109 -5.46 11.15 -18.41
N THR A 110 -6.06 9.96 -18.28
CA THR A 110 -6.76 9.49 -17.06
C THR A 110 -6.14 8.24 -16.43
N SER A 111 -5.06 7.70 -16.99
CA SER A 111 -4.47 6.44 -16.51
C SER A 111 -3.00 6.30 -16.87
N VAL A 112 -2.21 5.74 -15.97
CA VAL A 112 -0.80 5.38 -16.15
C VAL A 112 -0.57 3.94 -15.69
N SER A 113 0.25 3.19 -16.43
CA SER A 113 0.65 1.82 -16.08
C SER A 113 2.15 1.69 -16.01
N PHE A 114 2.63 1.13 -14.91
CA PHE A 114 4.04 0.88 -14.62
C PHE A 114 4.32 -0.61 -14.66
N ARG A 115 5.52 -1.00 -15.09
CA ARG A 115 5.98 -2.38 -15.08
C ARG A 115 7.34 -2.53 -14.41
N MET A 116 7.43 -3.55 -13.56
CA MET A 116 8.67 -4.05 -12.96
C MET A 116 8.83 -5.53 -13.26
N CYS A 117 10.04 -5.94 -13.61
CA CYS A 117 10.42 -7.34 -13.66
C CYS A 117 11.48 -7.57 -12.57
N THR A 118 11.36 -8.64 -11.81
CA THR A 118 12.39 -9.02 -10.84
C THR A 118 12.47 -10.53 -10.69
N ASN A 119 13.56 -11.02 -10.09
CA ASN A 119 13.81 -12.43 -9.87
C ASN A 119 14.64 -12.65 -8.59
N GLU A 120 14.79 -13.92 -8.22
CA GLU A 120 15.53 -14.33 -7.02
C GLU A 120 16.94 -13.75 -6.91
N ALA A 121 17.69 -13.64 -8.00
CA ALA A 121 19.05 -13.11 -7.95
C ALA A 121 19.10 -11.61 -7.63
N GLU A 122 17.99 -10.89 -7.83
CA GLU A 122 17.91 -9.45 -7.60
C GLU A 122 17.39 -9.09 -6.21
N ASP A 123 16.42 -9.84 -5.67
CA ASP A 123 15.73 -9.48 -4.42
C ASP A 123 15.68 -10.62 -3.38
N GLY A 124 16.21 -11.80 -3.70
CA GLY A 124 16.32 -12.95 -2.80
C GLY A 124 15.06 -13.80 -2.65
N PHE A 125 13.92 -13.41 -3.22
CA PHE A 125 12.68 -14.19 -3.14
C PHE A 125 12.63 -15.31 -4.19
N PRO A 126 11.97 -16.46 -3.95
CA PRO A 126 11.85 -17.55 -4.93
C PRO A 126 11.24 -17.08 -6.24
N GLY A 127 11.76 -17.61 -7.35
CA GLY A 127 11.18 -17.43 -8.69
C GLY A 127 11.31 -16.01 -9.23
N ASP A 128 10.46 -15.70 -10.21
CA ASP A 128 10.42 -14.40 -10.89
C ASP A 128 9.04 -13.76 -10.80
N ALA A 129 8.98 -12.46 -11.07
CA ALA A 129 7.73 -11.73 -11.16
C ALA A 129 7.83 -10.64 -12.21
N LYS A 130 6.89 -10.64 -13.15
CA LYS A 130 6.56 -9.49 -13.99
C LYS A 130 5.31 -8.87 -13.42
N ILE A 131 5.46 -7.67 -12.86
CA ILE A 131 4.45 -6.94 -12.11
C ILE A 131 4.04 -5.72 -12.93
N ASP A 132 2.74 -5.54 -13.11
CA ASP A 132 2.11 -4.40 -13.73
C ASP A 132 1.23 -3.69 -12.68
N VAL A 133 1.43 -2.39 -12.48
CA VAL A 133 0.58 -1.56 -11.63
C VAL A 133 -0.06 -0.47 -12.47
N THR A 134 -1.39 -0.43 -12.49
CA THR A 134 -2.16 0.57 -13.23
C THR A 134 -2.92 1.47 -12.27
N TYR A 135 -2.71 2.77 -12.42
CA TYR A 135 -3.48 3.82 -11.75
C TYR A 135 -4.45 4.44 -12.74
N THR A 136 -5.70 4.62 -12.32
CA THR A 136 -6.74 5.25 -13.15
C THR A 136 -7.57 6.22 -12.31
N VAL A 137 -7.74 7.45 -12.80
CA VAL A 137 -8.72 8.41 -12.27
C VAL A 137 -9.95 8.43 -13.17
N ASN A 138 -11.14 8.63 -12.60
CA ASN A 138 -12.37 8.71 -13.38
C ASN A 138 -13.33 9.79 -12.85
N ASP A 139 -14.36 10.09 -13.64
CA ASP A 139 -15.34 11.15 -13.36
C ASP A 139 -16.32 10.81 -12.21
N ARG A 140 -16.15 9.65 -11.55
CA ARG A 140 -16.83 9.34 -10.28
C ARG A 140 -15.97 9.70 -9.07
N ASN A 141 -14.92 10.50 -9.26
CA ASN A 141 -13.94 10.87 -8.24
C ASN A 141 -13.27 9.66 -7.57
N GLN A 142 -12.89 8.68 -8.38
CA GLN A 142 -12.20 7.47 -7.91
C GLN A 142 -10.77 7.44 -8.41
N LEU A 143 -9.84 7.11 -7.52
CA LEU A 143 -8.54 6.57 -7.86
C LEU A 143 -8.63 5.04 -7.77
N LEU A 144 -8.42 4.37 -8.89
CA LEU A 144 -8.35 2.92 -9.00
C LEU A 144 -6.87 2.51 -9.07
N ILE A 145 -6.48 1.52 -8.26
CA ILE A 145 -5.14 0.93 -8.26
C ILE A 145 -5.31 -0.56 -8.57
N GLU A 146 -4.76 -1.01 -9.68
CA GLU A 146 -4.82 -2.40 -10.12
C GLU A 146 -3.42 -3.00 -10.07
N HIS A 147 -3.26 -4.11 -9.35
CA HIS A 147 -2.03 -4.90 -9.31
C HIS A 147 -2.23 -6.16 -10.14
N GLY A 148 -1.45 -6.31 -11.21
CA GLY A 148 -1.35 -7.51 -12.02
C GLY A 148 0.04 -8.12 -11.91
N ALA A 149 0.14 -9.45 -11.93
CA ALA A 149 1.43 -10.12 -11.98
C ALA A 149 1.34 -11.47 -12.71
N ASN A 150 2.47 -11.88 -13.29
CA ASN A 150 2.71 -13.24 -13.77
C ASN A 150 4.16 -13.64 -13.51
N CYS A 151 4.44 -14.94 -13.57
CA CYS A 151 5.75 -15.52 -13.32
C CYS A 151 5.98 -16.70 -14.27
N ALA A 152 7.25 -16.94 -14.64
CA ALA A 152 7.66 -18.20 -15.27
C ALA A 152 8.04 -19.25 -14.22
N THR A 153 8.58 -18.82 -13.09
CA THR A 153 9.03 -19.65 -11.96
C THR A 153 8.25 -19.26 -10.71
N ALA A 154 7.69 -20.26 -10.02
CA ALA A 154 6.85 -20.05 -8.85
C ALA A 154 7.58 -19.29 -7.74
N GLY A 155 6.83 -18.44 -7.03
CA GLY A 155 7.36 -17.58 -5.98
C GLY A 155 6.27 -17.00 -5.09
N VAL A 156 6.66 -16.04 -4.24
CA VAL A 156 5.75 -15.36 -3.31
C VAL A 156 5.51 -13.92 -3.77
N LEU A 157 4.25 -13.46 -3.64
CA LEU A 157 3.88 -12.08 -3.96
C LEU A 157 2.74 -11.58 -3.06
N ASN A 158 2.93 -10.42 -2.45
CA ASN A 158 1.93 -9.67 -1.71
C ASN A 158 2.23 -8.19 -1.86
N LEU A 159 1.45 -7.52 -2.72
CA LEU A 159 1.67 -6.13 -3.11
C LEU A 159 0.70 -5.19 -2.39
N THR A 160 1.16 -3.98 -2.11
CA THR A 160 0.29 -2.89 -1.63
C THR A 160 0.79 -1.56 -2.17
N ASN A 161 -0.05 -0.52 -2.09
CA ASN A 161 0.41 0.86 -2.15
C ASN A 161 0.59 1.38 -0.70
N HIS A 162 1.53 2.29 -0.47
CA HIS A 162 1.92 2.77 0.85
C HIS A 162 1.70 4.29 1.01
N SER A 163 0.60 4.80 0.45
CA SER A 163 0.20 6.20 0.61
C SER A 163 -0.25 6.49 2.03
N TYR A 164 0.19 7.63 2.56
CA TYR A 164 -0.26 8.18 3.84
C TYR A 164 -1.28 9.27 3.57
N TRP A 165 -2.44 9.17 4.20
CA TRP A 165 -3.60 9.98 3.85
C TRP A 165 -3.84 11.08 4.87
N ASN A 166 -4.12 12.28 4.38
CA ASN A 166 -4.54 13.42 5.18
C ASN A 166 -5.58 14.26 4.43
N LEU A 167 -6.85 14.01 4.75
CA LEU A 167 -7.98 14.57 3.99
C LEU A 167 -8.20 16.09 4.09
N ASP A 168 -7.55 16.77 5.03
CA ASP A 168 -7.77 18.20 5.27
C ASP A 168 -6.47 19.03 5.28
N GLY A 169 -5.32 18.40 5.04
CA GLY A 169 -4.02 19.06 5.05
C GLY A 169 -3.59 19.60 6.41
N SER A 170 -4.26 19.20 7.51
CA SER A 170 -3.88 19.62 8.87
C SER A 170 -2.58 18.96 9.32
N GLN A 171 -2.03 19.36 10.46
CA GLN A 171 -0.79 18.78 10.97
C GLN A 171 -0.96 17.33 11.48
N SER A 172 -2.18 16.85 11.67
CA SER A 172 -2.43 15.53 12.28
C SER A 172 -3.80 14.98 11.91
N VAL A 173 -3.89 13.67 11.72
CA VAL A 173 -5.14 12.98 11.38
C VAL A 173 -6.02 12.64 12.59
N LYS A 174 -5.69 13.11 13.81
CA LYS A 174 -6.44 12.80 15.04
C LYS A 174 -7.93 13.11 14.94
N ASN A 175 -8.28 14.17 14.22
CA ASN A 175 -9.66 14.62 14.04
C ASN A 175 -10.38 13.90 12.88
N HIS A 176 -9.70 13.01 12.15
CA HIS A 176 -10.32 12.25 11.09
C HIS A 176 -11.21 11.17 11.68
N LEU A 177 -12.32 10.93 11.01
CA LEU A 177 -13.25 9.89 11.39
C LEU A 177 -13.00 8.64 10.54
N LEU A 178 -12.83 7.50 11.20
CA LEU A 178 -12.66 6.20 10.56
C LEU A 178 -13.87 5.30 10.83
N LYS A 179 -14.37 4.65 9.78
CA LYS A 179 -15.32 3.53 9.84
C LYS A 179 -14.80 2.43 8.94
N LEU A 180 -14.82 1.19 9.42
CA LEU A 180 -14.26 0.05 8.70
C LEU A 180 -15.06 -1.23 8.93
N GLY A 181 -15.31 -1.97 7.84
CA GLY A 181 -15.93 -3.28 7.87
C GLY A 181 -14.94 -4.41 8.17
N ALA A 182 -14.38 -4.45 9.38
CA ALA A 182 -13.53 -5.55 9.86
C ALA A 182 -14.16 -6.23 11.08
N ASP A 183 -14.00 -7.55 11.22
CA ASP A 183 -14.50 -8.31 12.38
C ASP A 183 -13.39 -8.80 13.30
N SER A 184 -12.15 -8.83 12.81
CA SER A 184 -11.00 -9.28 13.59
C SER A 184 -9.76 -8.49 13.22
N TYR A 185 -8.70 -8.64 13.99
CA TYR A 185 -7.39 -8.05 13.74
C TYR A 185 -6.27 -9.01 14.16
N LEU A 186 -5.06 -8.72 13.69
CA LEU A 186 -3.84 -9.43 14.08
C LEU A 186 -3.08 -8.62 15.14
N PRO A 187 -3.07 -9.05 16.42
CA PRO A 187 -2.22 -8.44 17.44
C PRO A 187 -0.76 -8.65 17.08
N THR A 188 0.03 -7.61 17.31
CA THR A 188 1.47 -7.60 17.08
C THR A 188 2.24 -7.82 18.38
N ASP A 189 3.43 -8.39 18.25
CA ASP A 189 4.44 -8.39 19.31
C ASP A 189 5.21 -7.04 19.34
N GLN A 190 6.20 -6.93 20.22
CA GLN A 190 7.01 -5.72 20.40
C GLN A 190 7.87 -5.34 19.16
N ASP A 191 8.01 -6.26 18.21
CA ASP A 191 8.74 -6.04 16.95
C ASP A 191 7.77 -5.81 15.77
N ASP A 192 6.50 -5.49 16.09
CA ASP A 192 5.39 -5.28 15.17
C ASP A 192 5.10 -6.48 14.26
N LEU A 193 5.43 -7.70 14.70
CA LEU A 193 5.07 -8.92 13.99
C LEU A 193 3.74 -9.47 14.48
N PRO A 194 2.85 -9.93 13.58
CA PRO A 194 1.70 -10.71 13.97
C PRO A 194 2.10 -11.90 14.85
N THR A 195 1.43 -12.00 16.00
CA THR A 195 1.62 -13.09 16.98
C THR A 195 1.12 -14.45 16.47
N GLY A 196 0.31 -14.44 15.41
CA GLY A 196 -0.45 -15.59 14.90
C GLY A 196 -1.85 -15.71 15.50
N GLU A 197 -2.17 -14.92 16.53
CA GLU A 197 -3.52 -14.82 17.07
C GLU A 197 -4.42 -13.98 16.15
N ILE A 198 -5.69 -14.38 16.05
CA ILE A 198 -6.74 -13.59 15.39
C ILE A 198 -7.73 -13.17 16.48
N ARG A 199 -7.79 -11.88 16.78
CA ARG A 199 -8.67 -11.34 17.84
C ARG A 199 -9.88 -10.62 17.25
N PRO A 200 -11.07 -10.72 17.87
CA PRO A 200 -12.21 -9.93 17.44
C PRO A 200 -11.95 -8.44 17.65
N VAL A 201 -12.41 -7.60 16.73
CA VAL A 201 -12.35 -6.14 16.95
C VAL A 201 -13.33 -5.70 18.03
N LYS A 202 -14.47 -6.39 18.13
CA LYS A 202 -15.56 -6.05 19.06
C LYS A 202 -15.06 -5.97 20.50
N GLY A 203 -15.26 -4.82 21.13
CA GLY A 203 -14.83 -4.56 22.50
C GLY A 203 -13.34 -4.21 22.64
N SER A 204 -12.61 -4.07 21.55
CA SER A 204 -11.23 -3.56 21.53
C SER A 204 -11.16 -2.12 20.99
N ARG A 205 -10.01 -1.46 21.14
CA ARG A 205 -9.75 -0.14 20.54
C ARG A 205 -9.80 -0.14 19.02
N PHE A 206 -9.75 -1.30 18.37
CA PHE A 206 -9.84 -1.45 16.91
C PHE A 206 -11.26 -1.69 16.39
N ASP A 207 -12.29 -1.58 17.24
CA ASP A 207 -13.68 -1.62 16.77
C ASP A 207 -14.02 -0.32 16.02
N PHE A 208 -13.98 -0.38 14.68
CA PHE A 208 -14.40 0.68 13.76
C PHE A 208 -15.70 0.32 13.03
N SER A 209 -16.51 -0.59 13.59
CA SER A 209 -17.80 -0.94 13.00
C SER A 209 -18.76 0.25 12.92
N GLU A 210 -18.61 1.19 13.86
CA GLU A 210 -19.15 2.53 13.78
C GLU A 210 -18.05 3.59 13.66
N GLN A 211 -18.44 4.74 13.12
CA GLN A 211 -17.54 5.85 12.85
C GLN A 211 -17.02 6.45 14.17
N LYS A 212 -15.70 6.58 14.31
CA LYS A 212 -15.07 7.24 15.46
C LYS A 212 -13.81 8.00 15.07
N LEU A 213 -13.41 8.94 15.90
CA LEU A 213 -12.21 9.75 15.69
C LEU A 213 -10.95 8.89 15.84
N LEU A 214 -9.92 9.18 15.03
CA LEU A 214 -8.61 8.54 15.18
C LEU A 214 -7.93 8.89 16.50
N GLU A 215 -8.30 9.99 17.16
CA GLU A 215 -7.85 10.28 18.54
C GLU A 215 -8.23 9.18 19.56
N SER A 216 -9.23 8.34 19.25
CA SER A 216 -9.54 7.18 20.08
C SER A 216 -8.43 6.12 20.11
N LEU A 217 -7.44 6.25 19.23
CA LEU A 217 -6.25 5.41 19.15
C LEU A 217 -5.01 6.08 19.75
N LEU A 218 -5.13 7.12 20.57
CA LEU A 218 -3.95 7.69 21.22
C LEU A 218 -3.35 6.72 22.24
N ASP A 219 -2.03 6.56 22.18
CA ASP A 219 -1.25 5.94 23.25
C ASP A 219 -1.02 6.93 24.41
N GLN A 220 -0.25 6.49 25.41
CA GLN A 220 0.08 7.30 26.60
C GLN A 220 0.92 8.55 26.27
N ASP A 221 1.61 8.55 25.12
CA ASP A 221 2.46 9.64 24.65
C ASP A 221 1.71 10.58 23.68
N GLY A 222 0.43 10.29 23.41
CA GLY A 222 -0.41 11.09 22.54
C GLY A 222 -0.15 10.86 21.05
N ASN A 223 0.42 9.71 20.66
CA ASN A 223 0.57 9.29 19.27
C ASN A 223 -0.56 8.35 18.87
N ILE A 224 -0.96 8.39 17.60
CA ILE A 224 -1.89 7.40 17.06
C ILE A 224 -1.15 6.09 16.92
N ASP A 225 -1.57 5.09 17.67
CA ASP A 225 -0.97 3.77 17.72
C ASP A 225 -1.91 2.75 17.05
N ILE A 226 -1.70 2.59 15.73
CA ILE A 226 -2.29 1.55 14.89
C ILE A 226 -1.31 1.16 13.80
N ASP A 227 -0.74 -0.04 13.90
CA ASP A 227 0.08 -0.69 12.86
C ASP A 227 -0.31 -2.18 12.75
N ASN A 228 -1.61 -2.45 12.82
CA ASN A 228 -2.17 -3.80 12.83
C ASN A 228 -2.93 -4.09 11.54
N ASP A 229 -2.89 -5.35 11.12
CA ASP A 229 -3.81 -5.84 10.09
C ASP A 229 -5.21 -5.99 10.69
N LEU A 230 -6.19 -5.27 10.14
CA LEU A 230 -7.60 -5.53 10.41
C LEU A 230 -8.11 -6.50 9.33
N ILE A 231 -8.87 -7.51 9.70
CA ILE A 231 -9.36 -8.55 8.77
C ILE A 231 -10.73 -8.12 8.27
N LEU A 232 -10.80 -7.78 6.98
CA LEU A 232 -12.04 -7.36 6.34
C LEU A 232 -13.12 -8.43 6.38
N ARG A 233 -14.36 -7.98 6.52
CA ARG A 233 -15.52 -8.76 6.13
C ARG A 233 -15.45 -9.04 4.63
N PRO A 234 -15.68 -10.28 4.20
CA PRO A 234 -15.91 -10.56 2.80
C PRO A 234 -17.04 -9.67 2.29
N ALA A 235 -16.80 -8.90 1.22
CA ALA A 235 -17.88 -8.18 0.56
C ALA A 235 -18.94 -9.21 0.10
N ARG A 236 -20.23 -8.87 0.20
CA ARG A 236 -21.34 -9.75 -0.17
C ARG A 236 -21.37 -10.16 -1.67
N HIS A 237 -20.45 -9.64 -2.49
CA HIS A 237 -20.30 -10.00 -3.90
C HIS A 237 -18.83 -10.25 -4.26
N PRO A 238 -18.43 -11.50 -4.60
CA PRO A 238 -17.11 -11.79 -5.12
C PRO A 238 -17.07 -11.39 -6.60
N HIS A 239 -15.99 -10.72 -7.02
CA HIS A 239 -15.70 -10.33 -8.41
C HIS A 239 -16.47 -9.11 -8.96
N ARG A 240 -16.02 -7.90 -8.61
CA ARG A 240 -16.03 -6.72 -9.49
C ARG A 240 -15.10 -5.66 -8.90
N ALA A 241 -14.34 -5.00 -9.77
CA ALA A 241 -13.41 -3.92 -9.43
C ALA A 241 -14.00 -2.99 -8.36
N PHE A 242 -13.25 -2.82 -7.26
CA PHE A 242 -13.67 -2.00 -6.14
C PHE A 242 -13.77 -0.54 -6.57
N SER A 243 -14.95 0.04 -6.41
CA SER A 243 -15.23 1.44 -6.69
C SER A 243 -15.93 1.97 -5.44
N TYR A 244 -15.18 2.59 -4.54
CA TYR A 244 -15.76 3.29 -3.39
C TYR A 244 -16.10 4.73 -3.83
N GLU A 245 -17.32 5.20 -3.55
CA GLU A 245 -17.57 6.64 -3.36
C GLU A 245 -16.72 7.09 -2.18
N LEU A 246 -15.96 8.20 -2.29
CA LEU A 246 -15.02 8.77 -1.29
C LEU A 246 -15.30 8.34 0.17
N SER A 247 -14.88 7.12 0.45
CA SER A 247 -14.90 6.38 1.70
C SER A 247 -13.55 5.71 1.65
N LEU A 248 -12.59 6.38 2.29
CA LEU A 248 -11.20 6.02 2.25
C LEU A 248 -11.04 4.63 2.90
N THR A 249 -11.03 3.59 2.07
CA THR A 249 -10.73 2.22 2.51
C THR A 249 -9.21 2.09 2.48
N ILE A 250 -8.58 2.37 3.62
CA ILE A 250 -7.15 2.17 3.85
C ILE A 250 -6.87 0.66 3.97
N PHE A 251 -5.76 0.23 3.37
CA PHE A 251 -5.33 -1.11 2.92
C PHE A 251 -5.66 -2.37 3.73
N PHE A 252 -5.77 -3.48 2.99
CA PHE A 252 -5.89 -4.85 3.50
C PHE A 252 -5.00 -5.82 2.72
N LYS A 253 -4.19 -6.60 3.46
CA LYS A 253 -3.26 -7.60 2.91
C LYS A 253 -4.01 -8.77 2.27
N VAL A 254 -3.59 -9.17 1.07
CA VAL A 254 -3.98 -10.44 0.44
C VAL A 254 -2.71 -11.21 0.15
N PHE A 255 -2.47 -12.31 0.88
CA PHE A 255 -1.41 -13.25 0.53
C PHE A 255 -1.85 -14.00 -0.74
N ALA A 256 -1.12 -13.81 -1.84
CA ALA A 256 -1.32 -14.56 -3.07
C ALA A 256 -0.10 -15.44 -3.34
N PHE A 257 -0.31 -16.74 -3.45
CA PHE A 257 0.70 -17.64 -4.02
C PHE A 257 0.60 -17.53 -5.54
N MET A 258 1.68 -17.12 -6.21
CA MET A 258 1.72 -17.15 -7.67
C MET A 258 2.05 -18.58 -8.10
N LYS A 259 1.08 -19.27 -8.70
CA LYS A 259 1.28 -20.57 -9.39
C LYS A 259 1.36 -20.34 -10.89
N GLN A 260 2.11 -21.19 -11.58
CA GLN A 260 2.15 -21.20 -13.05
C GLN A 260 0.72 -21.34 -13.62
N PRO A 261 0.35 -20.60 -14.67
CA PRO A 261 -0.85 -20.91 -15.44
C PRO A 261 -0.68 -22.31 -16.05
N GLN A 262 -1.66 -23.20 -15.80
CA GLN A 262 -1.73 -24.51 -16.46
C GLN A 262 -1.99 -24.36 -17.97
#